data_AF-A0A1M6T797-F1
#
_entry.id   AF-A0A1M6T797-F1
#
_cell.length_a   1.000
_cell.length_b   1.000
_cell.length_c   1.000
_cell.angle_alpha   90.00
_cell.angle_beta   90.00
_cell.angle_gamma   90.00
#
_symmetry.space_group_name_H-M   'P 1'
#
loop_
_entity.id
_entity.type
_entity.pdbx_description
1 polymer ?
#
loop_
_entity_poly.entity_id
_entity_poly.type
_entity_poly.pdbx_seq_one_letter_code
_entity_poly.pdbx_strand_id
1 'polypeptide(L)'
;MEQYRAYSNSEIEYLLNKYGNTVYRLALMKTKQKEKADDIFQDVFIRLIGLRNRLDGDEHMRAWMIKTTLNCCRDLWKSAWNRHVVYEQMDVEVRDEEPEVKNDIRMEDIMLMWMEGLH
;
A
#
# COMPACT_ATOMS: atom_id res chain seq x y z
N MET A 1 27.63 2.71 -13.19
CA MET A 1 26.76 3.80 -12.71
C MET A 1 25.43 3.62 -13.41
N GLU A 2 24.58 2.78 -12.83
CA GLU A 2 23.29 2.40 -13.40
C GLU A 2 22.37 3.62 -13.44
N GLN A 3 21.77 3.89 -14.61
CA GLN A 3 20.99 5.10 -14.82
C GLN A 3 19.70 5.04 -14.01
N TYR A 4 19.66 5.79 -12.91
CA TYR A 4 18.44 6.22 -12.26
C TYR A 4 17.56 6.97 -13.27
N ARG A 5 16.61 6.28 -13.89
CA ARG A 5 15.69 6.85 -14.89
C ARG A 5 14.27 6.80 -14.38
N ALA A 6 13.68 7.99 -14.26
CA ALA A 6 12.25 8.16 -14.09
C ALA A 6 11.48 7.44 -15.23
N TYR A 7 10.24 7.07 -14.96
CA TYR A 7 9.35 6.54 -15.97
C TYR A 7 8.96 7.65 -16.96
N SER A 8 9.00 7.36 -18.25
CA SER A 8 8.45 8.24 -19.28
C SER A 8 6.92 8.25 -19.23
N ASN A 9 6.27 9.24 -19.86
CA ASN A 9 4.81 9.30 -19.90
C ASN A 9 4.17 8.04 -20.51
N SER A 10 4.79 7.44 -21.53
CA SER A 10 4.27 6.22 -22.16
C SER A 10 4.41 5.00 -21.26
N GLU A 11 5.47 4.93 -20.46
CA GLU A 11 5.65 3.86 -19.47
C GLU A 11 4.65 4.01 -18.31
N ILE A 12 4.39 5.25 -17.87
CA ILE A 12 3.36 5.54 -16.86
C ILE A 12 1.98 5.13 -17.37
N GLU A 13 1.64 5.48 -18.61
CA GLU A 13 0.36 5.11 -19.24
C GLU A 13 0.22 3.58 -19.36
N TYR A 14 1.29 2.88 -19.74
CA TYR A 14 1.32 1.42 -19.75
C TYR A 14 1.06 0.84 -18.35
N LEU A 15 1.72 1.36 -17.31
CA LEU A 15 1.54 0.90 -15.93
C LEU A 15 0.14 1.20 -15.39
N LEU A 16 -0.43 2.36 -15.72
CA LEU A 16 -1.81 2.72 -15.38
C LEU A 16 -2.80 1.74 -16.03
N ASN A 17 -2.65 1.48 -17.32
CA ASN A 17 -3.52 0.56 -18.04
C ASN A 17 -3.41 -0.87 -17.50
N LYS A 18 -2.21 -1.30 -17.12
CA LYS A 18 -1.95 -2.66 -16.63
C LYS A 18 -2.37 -2.90 -15.19
N TYR A 19 -2.09 -1.94 -14.30
CA TYR A 19 -2.20 -2.13 -12.85
C TYR A 19 -3.26 -1.25 -12.20
N GLY A 20 -3.70 -0.18 -12.86
CA GLY A 20 -4.55 0.83 -12.27
C GLY A 20 -5.86 0.24 -11.74
N ASN A 21 -6.53 -0.60 -12.52
CA ASN A 21 -7.77 -1.25 -12.09
C ASN A 21 -7.57 -2.12 -10.84
N THR A 22 -6.48 -2.88 -10.79
CA THR A 22 -6.17 -3.78 -9.66
C THR A 22 -5.90 -3.00 -8.38
N VAL A 23 -5.05 -1.97 -8.46
CA VAL A 23 -4.73 -1.08 -7.33
C VAL A 23 -5.99 -0.39 -6.84
N TYR A 24 -6.79 0.16 -7.75
CA TYR A 24 -8.01 0.88 -7.41
C TYR A 24 -9.05 -0.02 -6.74
N ARG A 25 -9.31 -1.21 -7.29
CA ARG A 25 -10.25 -2.18 -6.70
C ARG A 25 -9.80 -2.66 -5.34
N LEU A 26 -8.50 -2.89 -5.16
CA LEU A 26 -7.95 -3.28 -3.86
C LEU A 26 -8.14 -2.16 -2.82
N ALA A 27 -7.81 -0.92 -3.19
CA ALA A 27 -8.02 0.25 -2.33
C ALA A 27 -9.51 0.40 -1.97
N LEU A 28 -10.42 0.36 -2.95
CA LEU A 28 -11.85 0.48 -2.74
C LEU A 28 -12.42 -0.64 -1.86
N MET A 29 -11.97 -1.88 -2.06
CA MET A 29 -12.38 -3.01 -1.22
C MET A 29 -11.96 -2.81 0.24
N LYS A 30 -10.78 -2.22 0.48
CA LYS A 30 -10.24 -2.00 1.82
C LYS A 30 -10.81 -0.76 2.51
N THR A 31 -11.06 0.32 1.79
CA THR A 31 -11.57 1.58 2.38
C THR A 31 -13.09 1.65 2.39
N LYS A 32 -13.77 0.94 1.47
CA LYS A 32 -15.20 1.04 1.19
C LYS A 32 -15.69 2.46 0.93
N GLN A 33 -14.78 3.39 0.59
CA GLN A 33 -15.05 4.80 0.38
C GLN A 33 -14.28 5.26 -0.86
N LYS A 34 -15.00 5.83 -1.82
CA LYS A 34 -14.43 6.22 -3.12
C LYS A 34 -13.32 7.25 -2.96
N GLU A 35 -13.56 8.32 -2.20
CA GLU A 35 -12.61 9.40 -1.97
C GLU A 35 -11.28 8.87 -1.40
N LYS A 36 -11.35 8.04 -0.34
CA LYS A 36 -10.16 7.40 0.24
C LYS A 36 -9.46 6.44 -0.72
N ALA A 37 -10.20 5.78 -1.60
CA ALA A 37 -9.62 4.90 -2.59
C ALA A 37 -8.90 5.70 -3.69
N ASP A 38 -9.48 6.83 -4.11
CA ASP A 38 -8.86 7.77 -5.07
C ASP A 38 -7.55 8.33 -4.49
N ASP A 39 -7.53 8.70 -3.20
CA ASP A 39 -6.32 9.19 -2.50
C ASP A 39 -5.22 8.12 -2.43
N ILE A 40 -5.56 6.91 -1.99
CA ILE A 40 -4.61 5.79 -1.91
C ILE A 40 -4.07 5.44 -3.30
N PHE A 41 -4.93 5.44 -4.32
CA PHE A 41 -4.51 5.18 -5.69
C PHE A 41 -3.49 6.21 -6.15
N GLN A 42 -3.76 7.51 -5.95
CA GLN A 42 -2.84 8.58 -6.30
C GLN A 42 -1.50 8.43 -5.57
N ASP A 43 -1.52 8.18 -4.27
CA ASP A 43 -0.32 7.97 -3.46
C ASP A 43 0.55 6.81 -3.96
N VAL A 44 -0.08 5.68 -4.31
CA VAL A 44 0.63 4.50 -4.83
C VAL A 44 1.31 4.83 -6.16
N PHE A 45 0.61 5.51 -7.07
CA PHE A 45 1.16 5.88 -8.38
C PHE A 45 2.24 6.97 -8.28
N ILE A 46 2.10 7.94 -7.37
CA ILE A 46 3.16 8.93 -7.09
C ILE A 46 4.44 8.24 -6.59
N ARG A 47 4.30 7.25 -5.70
CA ARG A 47 5.45 6.45 -5.22
C ARG A 47 6.08 5.62 -6.34
N LEU A 48 5.27 5.13 -7.28
CA LEU A 48 5.76 4.37 -8.44
C LEU A 48 6.62 5.26 -9.34
N ILE A 49 6.11 6.44 -9.72
CA ILE A 49 6.85 7.34 -10.63
C ILE A 49 8.10 7.91 -9.99
N GLY A 50 8.09 8.08 -8.66
CA GLY A 50 9.24 8.50 -7.86
C GLY A 50 10.25 7.38 -7.59
N LEU A 51 9.96 6.14 -7.99
CA LEU A 51 10.84 5.00 -7.78
C LEU A 51 12.10 5.18 -8.62
N ARG A 52 13.21 5.37 -7.90
CA ARG A 52 14.52 5.67 -8.51
C ARG A 52 15.05 4.46 -9.31
N ASN A 53 14.88 3.25 -8.79
CA ASN A 53 15.22 2.01 -9.47
C ASN A 53 13.96 1.41 -10.08
N ARG A 54 14.01 1.03 -11.36
CA ARG A 54 12.93 0.27 -11.98
C ARG A 54 12.83 -1.10 -11.31
N LEU A 55 11.60 -1.61 -11.20
CA LEU A 55 11.39 -2.97 -10.71
C LEU A 55 11.63 -3.93 -11.85
N ASP A 56 12.46 -4.94 -11.62
CA ASP A 56 12.74 -5.97 -12.61
C ASP A 56 11.62 -7.01 -12.63
N GLY A 57 10.91 -7.07 -13.75
CA GLY A 57 9.90 -8.09 -14.00
C GLY A 57 8.50 -7.74 -13.51
N ASP A 58 7.53 -8.37 -14.17
CA ASP A 58 6.10 -8.11 -13.98
C ASP A 58 5.60 -8.53 -12.59
N GLU A 59 6.16 -9.62 -12.07
CA GLU A 59 5.77 -10.16 -10.77
C GLU A 59 6.21 -9.26 -9.62
N HIS A 60 7.46 -8.77 -9.65
CA HIS A 60 7.95 -7.79 -8.67
C HIS A 60 7.14 -6.51 -8.72
N MET A 61 6.78 -6.02 -9.92
CA MET A 61 5.91 -4.85 -10.09
C MET A 61 4.54 -5.09 -9.44
N ARG A 62 3.89 -6.22 -9.73
CA ARG A 62 2.59 -6.57 -9.15
C ARG A 62 2.67 -6.68 -7.63
N ALA A 63 3.69 -7.37 -7.11
CA ALA A 63 3.89 -7.55 -5.68
C ALA A 63 4.11 -6.21 -4.96
N TRP A 64 4.96 -5.35 -5.55
CA TRP A 64 5.21 -4.01 -5.04
C TRP A 64 3.94 -3.15 -5.02
N MET A 65 3.13 -3.20 -6.09
CA MET A 65 1.85 -2.48 -6.17
C MET A 65 0.91 -2.91 -5.04
N ILE A 66 0.64 -4.21 -4.93
CA ILE A 66 -0.25 -4.77 -3.91
C ILE A 66 0.23 -4.39 -2.50
N LYS A 67 1.53 -4.59 -2.22
CA LYS A 67 2.13 -4.26 -0.92
C LYS A 67 1.99 -2.78 -0.59
N THR A 68 2.30 -1.91 -1.55
CA THR A 68 2.24 -0.46 -1.33
C THR A 68 0.80 0.01 -1.10
N THR A 69 -0.17 -0.52 -1.86
CA THR A 69 -1.60 -0.22 -1.64
C THR A 69 -2.06 -0.66 -0.25
N LEU A 70 -1.69 -1.87 0.19
CA LEU A 70 -2.04 -2.36 1.52
C LEU A 70 -1.39 -1.53 2.64
N ASN A 71 -0.15 -1.08 2.45
CA ASN A 71 0.53 -0.21 3.41
C ASN A 71 -0.19 1.15 3.52
N CYS A 72 -0.53 1.79 2.39
CA CYS A 72 -1.30 3.03 2.39
C CYS A 72 -2.66 2.86 3.07
N CYS A 73 -3.35 1.73 2.83
CA CYS A 73 -4.57 1.41 3.55
C CYS A 73 -4.29 1.32 5.06
N ARG A 74 -3.28 0.57 5.49
CA ARG A 74 -2.96 0.43 6.91
C ARG A 74 -2.65 1.77 7.58
N ASP A 75 -1.89 2.64 6.91
CA ASP A 75 -1.52 3.96 7.44
C ASP A 75 -2.74 4.88 7.56
N LEU A 76 -3.67 4.82 6.61
CA LEU A 76 -4.95 5.54 6.70
C LEU A 76 -5.73 5.12 7.96
N TRP A 77 -5.79 3.82 8.26
CA TRP A 77 -6.51 3.29 9.41
C TRP A 77 -5.80 3.62 10.73
N LYS A 78 -4.47 3.52 10.79
CA LYS A 78 -3.69 4.00 11.95
C LYS A 78 -3.93 5.48 12.21
N SER A 79 -3.94 6.30 11.16
CA SER A 79 -4.20 7.73 11.30
C SER A 79 -5.62 8.01 11.81
N ALA A 80 -6.60 7.22 11.34
CA ALA A 80 -7.97 7.33 11.81
C ALA A 80 -8.07 6.93 13.28
N TRP A 81 -7.48 5.80 13.67
CA TRP A 81 -7.43 5.34 15.06
C TRP A 81 -6.76 6.35 15.98
N ASN A 82 -5.56 6.85 15.62
CA ASN A 82 -4.86 7.85 16.42
C ASN A 82 -5.68 9.14 16.58
N ARG A 83 -6.44 9.55 15.56
CA ARG A 83 -7.37 10.67 15.69
C ARG A 83 -8.50 10.33 16.68
N HIS A 84 -9.12 9.16 16.57
CA HIS A 84 -10.21 8.75 17.46
C HIS A 84 -9.73 8.64 18.92
N VAL A 85 -8.58 8.03 19.19
CA VAL A 85 -7.99 7.95 20.55
C VAL A 85 -7.70 9.34 21.13
N VAL A 86 -7.23 10.29 20.32
CA VAL A 86 -7.00 11.67 20.77
C VAL A 86 -8.32 12.40 21.07
N TYR A 87 -9.39 12.10 20.33
CA TYR A 87 -10.73 12.63 20.63
C TYR A 87 -11.36 11.96 21.86
N GLU A 88 -11.19 10.65 22.05
CA GLU A 88 -11.71 9.90 23.21
C GLU A 88 -10.97 10.24 24.52
N GLN A 89 -9.69 10.64 24.47
CA GLN A 89 -8.99 11.18 25.65
C GLN A 89 -9.56 12.51 26.17
N MET A 90 -10.47 13.15 25.43
CA MET A 90 -11.20 14.33 25.89
C MET A 90 -12.58 14.01 26.47
N ASP A 91 -13.10 12.78 26.36
CA ASP A 91 -14.40 12.39 26.93
C ASP A 91 -14.55 10.85 27.15
N VAL A 92 -14.63 10.45 28.44
CA VAL A 92 -15.21 9.21 29.02
C VAL A 92 -14.34 7.94 29.13
N GLU A 93 -14.27 7.42 30.38
CA GLU A 93 -13.82 6.07 30.74
C GLU A 93 -14.68 4.99 30.07
N VAL A 94 -14.11 4.18 29.17
CA VAL A 94 -14.68 2.87 28.79
C VAL A 94 -13.59 1.80 28.74
N ARG A 95 -13.94 0.67 29.35
CA ARG A 95 -13.16 -0.51 29.66
C ARG A 95 -13.07 -1.43 28.42
N ASP A 96 -11.83 -1.80 28.12
CA ASP A 96 -11.27 -2.91 27.31
C ASP A 96 -12.22 -3.84 26.54
N GLU A 97 -12.21 -3.78 25.20
CA GLU A 97 -12.15 -4.97 24.32
C GLU A 97 -11.32 -4.64 23.08
N GLU A 98 -10.08 -5.12 23.04
CA GLU A 98 -9.21 -5.09 21.86
C GLU A 98 -9.79 -5.99 20.75
N PRO A 99 -10.06 -5.49 19.52
CA PRO A 99 -10.20 -6.40 18.39
C PRO A 99 -8.82 -6.89 17.98
N GLU A 100 -8.48 -8.11 18.39
CA GLU A 100 -7.25 -8.82 18.02
C GLU A 100 -7.22 -9.08 16.50
N VAL A 101 -6.79 -8.11 15.69
CA VAL A 101 -6.48 -8.35 14.27
C VAL A 101 -5.06 -8.90 14.17
N LYS A 102 -4.88 -10.16 14.57
CA LYS A 102 -3.68 -10.95 14.24
C LYS A 102 -3.73 -11.34 12.77
N ASN A 103 -3.15 -10.50 11.94
CA ASN A 103 -2.54 -10.93 10.68
C ASN A 103 -1.06 -10.59 10.76
N ASP A 104 -0.37 -11.32 11.64
CA ASP A 104 1.09 -11.28 11.77
C ASP A 104 1.68 -12.12 10.64
N ILE A 105 1.61 -11.61 9.40
CA ILE A 105 2.60 -12.02 8.42
C ILE A 105 3.77 -11.09 8.67
N ARG A 106 4.80 -11.59 9.37
CA ARG A 106 5.97 -10.78 9.68
C ARG A 106 6.64 -10.46 8.35
N MET A 107 7.17 -9.24 8.21
CA MET A 107 7.89 -8.84 7.00
C MET A 107 9.03 -9.80 6.67
N GLU A 108 9.58 -10.45 7.71
CA GLU A 108 10.57 -11.52 7.67
C GLU A 108 10.04 -12.76 6.95
N ASP A 109 8.80 -13.20 7.23
CA ASP A 109 8.19 -14.38 6.62
C ASP A 109 7.96 -14.17 5.12
N ILE A 110 7.50 -12.96 4.75
CA ILE A 110 7.37 -12.58 3.35
C ILE A 110 8.75 -12.55 2.71
N MET A 111 9.72 -11.84 3.29
CA MET A 111 11.09 -11.77 2.77
C MET A 111 11.76 -13.14 2.60
N LEU A 112 11.57 -14.07 3.54
CA LEU A 112 12.05 -15.45 3.46
C LEU A 112 11.44 -16.18 2.25
N MET A 113 10.11 -16.07 2.06
CA MET A 113 9.43 -16.64 0.89
C MET A 113 9.94 -16.09 -0.45
N TRP A 114 10.34 -14.82 -0.51
CA TRP A 114 10.89 -14.20 -1.74
C TRP A 114 12.38 -14.54 -1.96
N MET A 115 13.15 -14.80 -0.91
CA MET A 115 14.57 -15.17 -1.02
C MET A 115 14.77 -16.66 -1.33
N GLU A 116 13.89 -17.53 -0.85
CA GLU A 116 13.96 -18.98 -1.11
C GLU A 116 13.47 -19.38 -2.52
N GLY A 117 12.76 -18.49 -3.22
CA GLY A 117 12.22 -18.72 -4.57
C GLY A 117 13.11 -18.32 -5.75
N LEU A 118 14.33 -17.83 -5.50
CA LEU A 118 15.33 -17.49 -6.53
C LEU A 118 16.34 -18.65 -6.66
N HIS A 119 16.01 -19.67 -7.45
CA HIS A 119 16.95 -20.68 -7.92
C HIS A 119 16.66 -21.07 -9.38
#